data_AF-A0A6G9RSM8-F1
#
_entry.id   AF-A0A6G9RSM8-F1
#
_cell.length_a   1.000
_cell.length_b   1.000
_cell.length_c   1.000
_cell.angle_alpha   90.00
_cell.angle_beta   90.00
_cell.angle_gamma   90.00
#
_symmetry.space_group_name_H-M   'P 1'
#
loop_
_entity.id
_entity.type
_entity.pdbx_description
1 polymer ?
#
loop_
_entity_poly.entity_id
_entity_poly.type
_entity_poly.pdbx_seq_one_letter_code
_entity_poly.pdbx_strand_id
1 'polypeptide(L)'
;MPVGASALPTPEVRSVDWDKENTVRVGDSINTVYRITMSEGSRNHLWLNVDCQTHEKTLLYMNLHTVTGSNIRAYGGNSFARYIPGVPFEPDADSLLSTNPALDVCKQNVAPPRWVGLTAADKNGDQPFIDLNNSHREGNMLNLRVGTDYAQVHREKKYDAPYDFKISQMQVNCDNQQARIERTFSLNANVVTDNTTTTDSAFTSLPATLTAPVKKLCALQDLNAFTGSGAWVARQKTEADAPLAIPDFEHNDPAALGRYPLPETVSKTAAQVLKNGSNAPVFSSLTYTPVWPGDSDIKGKTRIDRLPDGSTLTLDTLILKGVTFYSQYHRLFNIVDLKQWDSMKNSPFIAQTLETNFSVTPEAGQPYHWHAVLQDDTAPEGSKSKRQDCRVEGPWRDASTLNKAFPGRYIELICTDDRGDGRAMSSDYAWLENLRVFIRIGYQEAGQKKRFTFKDVTIIR
;
A
#
# COMPACT_ATOMS: atom_id res chain seq x y z
N MET A 1 2.40 15.23 41.15
CA MET A 1 2.32 16.15 40.00
C MET A 1 2.41 15.29 38.75
N PRO A 2 1.44 15.32 37.83
CA PRO A 2 1.53 14.56 36.59
C PRO A 2 2.51 15.28 35.66
N VAL A 3 3.50 14.55 35.16
CA VAL A 3 4.33 14.98 34.04
C VAL A 3 3.43 14.91 32.81
N GLY A 4 3.13 16.06 32.23
CA GLY A 4 2.39 16.15 30.98
C GLY A 4 3.13 15.37 29.89
N ALA A 5 2.40 14.55 29.15
CA ALA A 5 2.88 13.98 27.91
C ALA A 5 3.04 15.14 26.91
N SER A 6 4.23 15.72 26.88
CA SER A 6 4.64 16.61 25.78
C SER A 6 4.51 15.81 24.49
N ALA A 7 3.78 16.36 23.51
CA ALA A 7 3.83 15.84 22.15
C ALA A 7 5.29 15.66 21.76
N LEU A 8 5.67 14.45 21.35
CA LEU A 8 7.03 14.21 20.84
C LEU A 8 7.25 15.21 19.70
N PRO A 9 8.29 16.05 19.75
CA PRO A 9 8.53 17.04 18.72
C PRO A 9 8.62 16.33 17.38
N THR A 10 7.96 16.88 16.35
CA THR A 10 8.12 16.39 14.98
C THR A 10 9.60 16.50 14.65
N PRO A 11 10.27 15.40 14.27
CA PRO A 11 11.69 15.43 13.96
C PRO A 11 11.94 16.44 12.82
N GLU A 12 12.92 17.30 13.01
CA GLU A 12 13.29 18.33 12.04
C GLU A 12 14.15 17.74 10.92
N VAL A 13 14.11 18.36 9.74
CA VAL A 13 15.00 17.99 8.63
C VAL A 13 16.41 18.48 8.93
N ARG A 14 17.36 17.55 9.06
CA ARG A 14 18.78 17.85 9.31
C ARG A 14 19.53 18.15 8.02
N SER A 15 19.28 17.36 6.97
CA SER A 15 19.92 17.55 5.67
C SER A 15 19.08 16.95 4.53
N VAL A 16 19.29 17.50 3.34
CA VAL A 16 18.75 16.98 2.09
C VAL A 16 19.91 16.86 1.09
N ASP A 17 20.07 15.69 0.51
CA ASP A 17 21.08 15.36 -0.49
C ASP A 17 20.40 14.87 -1.77
N TRP A 18 20.95 15.20 -2.94
CA TRP A 18 20.48 14.70 -4.22
C TRP A 18 21.19 13.40 -4.59
N ASP A 19 20.41 12.33 -4.77
CA ASP A 19 20.90 11.03 -5.19
C ASP A 19 21.06 10.95 -6.71
N LYS A 20 22.25 11.33 -7.17
CA LYS A 20 22.62 11.35 -8.60
C LYS A 20 22.50 9.99 -9.28
N GLU A 21 22.74 8.91 -8.54
CA GLU A 21 22.70 7.55 -9.09
C GLU A 21 21.25 7.12 -9.38
N ASN A 22 20.30 7.59 -8.57
CA ASN A 22 18.87 7.43 -8.77
C ASN A 22 18.25 8.62 -9.53
N THR A 23 18.91 9.05 -10.62
CA THR A 23 18.42 10.12 -11.50
C THR A 23 18.32 9.66 -12.96
N VAL A 24 17.16 9.89 -13.56
CA VAL A 24 16.85 9.56 -14.95
C VAL A 24 16.13 10.73 -15.61
N ARG A 25 16.70 11.21 -16.72
CA ARG A 25 16.06 12.21 -17.58
C ARG A 25 15.20 11.55 -18.65
N VAL A 26 13.99 12.03 -18.84
CA VAL A 26 13.05 11.59 -19.88
C VAL A 26 12.43 12.81 -20.54
N GLY A 27 12.77 13.04 -21.80
CA GLY A 27 12.48 14.30 -22.48
C GLY A 27 13.08 15.49 -21.71
N ASP A 28 12.23 16.46 -21.39
CA ASP A 28 12.61 17.65 -20.63
C ASP A 28 12.36 17.52 -19.13
N SER A 29 11.88 16.36 -18.68
CA SER A 29 11.67 16.08 -17.27
C SER A 29 12.82 15.26 -16.67
N ILE A 30 13.10 15.49 -15.39
CA ILE A 30 14.09 14.74 -14.62
C ILE A 30 13.36 14.02 -13.48
N ASN A 31 13.44 12.70 -13.47
CA ASN A 31 13.02 11.85 -12.36
C ASN A 31 14.21 11.67 -11.43
N THR A 32 14.05 12.02 -10.16
CA THR A 32 15.17 12.09 -9.22
C THR A 32 14.75 11.74 -7.79
N VAL A 33 15.74 11.43 -6.96
CA VAL A 33 15.59 11.17 -5.54
C VAL A 33 16.34 12.19 -4.71
N TYR A 34 15.66 12.69 -3.69
CA TYR A 34 16.28 13.41 -2.59
C TYR A 34 16.33 12.55 -1.34
N ARG A 35 17.51 12.40 -0.75
CA ARG A 35 17.74 11.71 0.52
C ARG A 35 17.59 12.72 1.64
N ILE A 36 16.55 12.57 2.44
CA ILE A 36 16.23 13.45 3.57
C ILE A 36 16.66 12.75 4.85
N THR A 37 17.58 13.37 5.60
CA THR A 37 17.98 12.89 6.92
C THR A 37 17.28 13.72 7.98
N MET A 38 16.56 13.07 8.88
CA MET A 38 15.87 13.71 9.99
C MET A 38 16.78 13.84 11.21
N SER A 39 16.46 14.73 12.15
CA SER A 39 17.23 14.98 13.37
C SER A 39 17.34 13.74 14.27
N GLU A 40 16.31 12.89 14.28
CA GLU A 40 16.26 11.59 14.96
C GLU A 40 17.05 10.47 14.27
N GLY A 41 17.67 10.75 13.12
CA GLY A 41 18.51 9.81 12.37
C GLY A 41 17.79 8.96 11.32
N SER A 42 16.45 9.06 11.21
CA SER A 42 15.70 8.42 10.13
C SER A 42 16.11 9.01 8.76
N ARG A 43 16.09 8.15 7.72
CA ARG A 43 16.47 8.50 6.36
C ARG A 43 15.32 8.22 5.41
N ASN A 44 14.80 9.24 4.76
CA ASN A 44 13.69 9.12 3.83
C ASN A 44 14.17 9.40 2.41
N HIS A 45 13.59 8.73 1.42
CA HIS A 45 13.84 9.03 0.02
C HIS A 45 12.58 9.68 -0.57
N LEU A 46 12.72 10.88 -1.12
CA LEU A 46 11.66 11.62 -1.80
C LEU A 46 11.88 11.53 -3.30
N TRP A 47 11.01 10.80 -4.00
CA TRP A 47 11.03 10.71 -5.46
C TRP A 47 10.19 11.81 -6.08
N LEU A 48 10.83 12.65 -6.90
CA LEU A 48 10.18 13.72 -7.65
C LEU A 48 10.39 13.53 -9.15
N ASN A 49 9.41 13.95 -9.94
CA ASN A 49 9.62 14.36 -11.32
C ASN A 49 9.67 15.89 -11.36
N VAL A 50 10.65 16.45 -12.06
CA VAL A 50 10.80 17.90 -12.24
C VAL A 50 10.78 18.20 -13.72
N ASP A 51 9.81 18.98 -14.18
CA ASP A 51 9.77 19.49 -15.54
C ASP A 51 10.72 20.68 -15.64
N CYS A 52 11.76 20.59 -16.48
CA CYS A 52 12.75 21.66 -16.58
C CYS A 52 12.36 22.81 -17.52
N GLN A 53 11.23 22.72 -18.22
CA GLN A 53 10.66 23.85 -18.94
C GLN A 53 9.79 24.71 -18.02
N THR A 54 8.95 24.08 -17.20
CA THR A 54 7.99 24.79 -16.33
C THR A 54 8.48 24.96 -14.89
N HIS A 55 9.49 24.21 -14.46
CA HIS A 55 9.96 24.07 -13.08
C HIS A 55 8.95 23.46 -12.10
N GLU A 56 7.84 22.92 -12.62
CA GLU A 56 6.84 22.20 -11.83
C GLU A 56 7.44 20.91 -11.27
N LYS A 57 7.08 20.58 -10.03
CA LYS A 57 7.51 19.35 -9.36
C LYS A 57 6.29 18.48 -9.08
N THR A 58 6.42 17.20 -9.38
CA THR A 58 5.43 16.18 -9.08
C THR A 58 6.01 15.22 -8.06
N LEU A 59 5.35 15.06 -6.92
CA LEU A 59 5.65 14.03 -5.93
C LEU A 59 5.18 12.68 -6.46
N LEU A 60 6.14 11.81 -6.74
CA LEU A 60 5.87 10.45 -7.21
C LEU A 60 5.59 9.54 -6.03
N TYR A 61 6.59 9.36 -5.16
CA TYR A 61 6.47 8.58 -3.93
C TYR A 61 7.57 8.89 -2.93
N MET A 62 7.39 8.43 -1.70
CA MET A 62 8.38 8.50 -0.63
C MET A 62 8.69 7.09 -0.14
N ASN A 63 9.97 6.77 0.07
CA ASN A 63 10.35 5.61 0.88
C ASN A 63 10.72 6.10 2.28
N LEU A 64 9.87 5.78 3.25
CA LEU A 64 10.01 6.14 4.65
C LEU A 64 10.71 5.00 5.38
N HIS A 65 11.88 5.29 5.95
CA HIS A 65 12.61 4.32 6.78
C HIS A 65 12.44 4.71 8.25
N THR A 66 11.74 3.87 8.99
CA THR A 66 11.55 4.06 10.43
C THR A 66 12.79 3.64 11.21
N VAL A 67 12.99 4.21 12.39
CA VAL A 67 14.11 3.86 13.31
C VAL A 67 14.06 2.37 13.72
N THR A 68 12.89 1.74 13.66
CA THR A 68 12.67 0.31 13.93
C THR A 68 12.93 -0.60 12.72
N GLY A 69 13.41 -0.05 11.60
CA GLY A 69 13.80 -0.80 10.40
C GLY A 69 12.67 -1.13 9.43
N SER A 70 11.44 -0.65 9.67
CA SER A 70 10.34 -0.81 8.72
C SER A 70 10.45 0.19 7.57
N ASN A 71 10.33 -0.32 6.34
CA ASN A 71 10.33 0.47 5.10
C ASN A 71 8.93 0.55 4.53
N ILE A 72 8.40 1.77 4.47
CA ILE A 72 7.05 2.02 3.95
C ILE A 72 7.16 2.93 2.74
N ARG A 73 6.51 2.55 1.63
CA ARG A 73 6.37 3.43 0.47
C ARG A 73 5.05 4.19 0.53
N ALA A 74 5.08 5.50 0.31
CA ALA A 74 3.91 6.36 0.22
C ALA A 74 3.86 7.05 -1.14
N TYR A 75 2.96 6.64 -2.03
CA TYR A 75 2.70 7.30 -3.31
C TYR A 75 1.88 8.56 -3.09
N GLY A 76 2.24 9.65 -3.76
CA GLY A 76 1.62 10.97 -3.60
C GLY A 76 1.57 11.50 -2.15
N GLY A 77 2.38 10.92 -1.24
CA GLY A 77 2.42 11.26 0.18
C GLY A 77 1.31 10.64 1.05
N ASN A 78 0.28 10.04 0.47
CA ASN A 78 -0.90 9.56 1.22
C ASN A 78 -1.38 8.15 0.86
N SER A 79 -0.88 7.52 -0.22
CA SER A 79 -1.22 6.14 -0.59
C SER A 79 -0.09 5.18 -0.22
N PHE A 80 -0.29 4.42 0.85
CA PHE A 80 0.74 3.58 1.44
C PHE A 80 0.78 2.19 0.81
N ALA A 81 1.98 1.74 0.43
CA ALA A 81 2.24 0.45 -0.21
C ALA A 81 1.41 0.20 -1.48
N ARG A 82 0.95 1.26 -2.14
CA ARG A 82 0.04 1.15 -3.28
C ARG A 82 0.20 2.34 -4.22
N TYR A 83 0.32 2.05 -5.51
CA TYR A 83 0.46 3.07 -6.53
C TYR A 83 -0.78 3.97 -6.63
N ILE A 84 -0.51 5.26 -6.70
CA ILE A 84 -1.37 6.28 -7.31
C ILE A 84 -0.50 7.13 -8.23
N PRO A 85 -1.06 7.80 -9.24
CA PRO A 85 -0.34 8.79 -10.03
C PRO A 85 0.30 9.87 -9.13
N GLY A 86 1.39 10.46 -9.62
CA GLY A 86 2.07 11.54 -8.92
C GLY A 86 1.15 12.76 -8.72
N VAL A 87 1.39 13.49 -7.63
CA VAL A 87 0.61 14.68 -7.27
C VAL A 87 1.48 15.94 -7.34
N PRO A 88 0.92 17.12 -7.64
CA PRO A 88 1.66 18.37 -7.58
C PRO A 88 2.37 18.55 -6.23
N PHE A 89 3.61 19.04 -6.27
CA PHE A 89 4.44 19.24 -5.09
C PHE A 89 5.06 20.63 -5.07
N GLU A 90 4.68 21.41 -4.07
CA GLU A 90 5.24 22.73 -3.79
C GLU A 90 6.03 22.63 -2.48
N PRO A 91 7.38 22.66 -2.51
CA PRO A 91 8.17 22.69 -1.29
C PRO A 91 7.99 24.03 -0.57
N ASP A 92 8.06 24.03 0.77
CA ASP A 92 8.03 25.27 1.54
C ASP A 92 9.13 26.23 1.06
N ALA A 93 8.82 27.53 1.05
CA ALA A 93 9.68 28.56 0.46
C ALA A 93 11.07 28.64 1.13
N ASP A 94 11.15 28.32 2.40
CA ASP A 94 12.36 28.30 3.23
C ASP A 94 13.02 26.91 3.30
N SER A 95 12.44 25.88 2.70
CA SER A 95 13.02 24.53 2.70
C SER A 95 14.33 24.47 1.89
N LEU A 96 15.17 23.48 2.21
CA LEU A 96 16.41 23.23 1.45
C LEU A 96 16.14 22.96 -0.04
N LEU A 97 15.02 22.31 -0.37
CA LEU A 97 14.63 22.03 -1.77
C LEU A 97 14.34 23.31 -2.58
N SER A 98 13.93 24.39 -1.91
CA SER A 98 13.67 25.69 -2.52
C SER A 98 14.91 26.60 -2.51
N THR A 99 15.73 26.52 -1.46
CA THR A 99 16.78 27.51 -1.19
C THR A 99 18.19 27.06 -1.59
N ASN A 100 18.45 25.76 -1.74
CA ASN A 100 19.78 25.24 -2.08
C ASN A 100 19.94 25.01 -3.59
N PRO A 101 20.77 25.80 -4.31
CA PRO A 101 20.97 25.63 -5.75
C PRO A 101 21.56 24.28 -6.16
N ALA A 102 22.26 23.58 -5.25
CA ALA A 102 22.80 22.24 -5.52
C ALA A 102 21.69 21.17 -5.64
N LEU A 103 20.47 21.47 -5.17
CA LEU A 103 19.31 20.59 -5.26
C LEU A 103 18.42 20.90 -6.48
N ASP A 104 18.70 21.97 -7.21
CA ASP A 104 18.02 22.32 -8.46
C ASP A 104 18.56 21.45 -9.61
N VAL A 105 17.94 20.29 -9.83
CA VAL A 105 18.35 19.30 -10.83
C VAL A 105 18.33 19.81 -12.26
N CYS A 106 17.49 20.80 -12.57
CA CYS A 106 17.40 21.37 -13.91
C CYS A 106 18.60 22.25 -14.27
N LYS A 107 19.33 22.74 -13.26
CA LYS A 107 20.61 23.44 -13.43
C LYS A 107 21.81 22.49 -13.36
N GLN A 108 21.60 21.20 -13.08
CA GLN A 108 22.66 20.20 -13.05
C GLN A 108 22.90 19.61 -14.44
N ASN A 109 24.11 19.11 -14.68
CA ASN A 109 24.46 18.46 -15.94
C ASN A 109 23.91 17.02 -16.01
N VAL A 110 22.58 16.89 -16.16
CA VAL A 110 21.91 15.61 -16.39
C VAL A 110 21.73 15.42 -17.90
N ALA A 111 22.60 14.60 -18.49
CA ALA A 111 22.64 14.38 -19.93
C ALA A 111 21.32 13.77 -20.43
N PRO A 112 20.70 14.31 -21.50
CA PRO A 112 19.53 13.69 -22.12
C PRO A 112 19.91 12.32 -22.69
N PRO A 113 19.02 11.32 -22.59
CA PRO A 113 19.32 10.00 -23.08
C PRO A 113 19.43 9.98 -24.60
N ARG A 114 20.36 9.18 -25.13
CA ARG A 114 20.46 8.86 -26.56
C ARG A 114 20.18 7.38 -26.75
N TRP A 115 18.89 7.05 -26.82
CA TRP A 115 18.41 5.68 -26.98
C TRP A 115 18.66 5.16 -28.39
N VAL A 116 19.43 4.07 -28.49
CA VAL A 116 19.72 3.35 -29.73
C VAL A 116 19.35 1.87 -29.54
N GLY A 117 18.58 1.31 -30.47
CA GLY A 117 18.09 -0.06 -30.39
C GLY A 117 19.23 -1.08 -30.43
N LEU A 118 19.24 -2.00 -29.47
CA LEU A 118 20.24 -3.07 -29.37
C LEU A 118 19.95 -4.20 -30.37
N THR A 119 18.67 -4.53 -30.52
CA THR A 119 18.15 -5.51 -31.48
C THR A 119 16.84 -4.99 -32.08
N ALA A 120 16.30 -5.71 -33.07
CA ALA A 120 14.91 -5.50 -33.48
C ALA A 120 13.95 -5.90 -32.34
N ALA A 121 12.71 -5.41 -32.42
CA ALA A 121 11.64 -5.85 -31.54
C ALA A 121 11.45 -7.37 -31.65
N ASP A 122 11.13 -8.01 -30.53
CA ASP A 122 10.83 -9.43 -30.49
C ASP A 122 9.42 -9.73 -31.03
N LYS A 123 9.00 -11.01 -30.93
CA LYS A 123 7.67 -11.45 -31.38
C LYS A 123 6.50 -10.80 -30.63
N ASN A 124 6.73 -10.29 -29.43
CA ASN A 124 5.73 -9.59 -28.62
C ASN A 124 5.75 -8.08 -28.88
N GLY A 125 6.74 -7.59 -29.62
CA GLY A 125 6.93 -6.16 -29.92
C GLY A 125 7.81 -5.42 -28.91
N ASP A 126 8.40 -6.15 -27.96
CA ASP A 126 9.31 -5.60 -26.94
C ASP A 126 10.69 -5.38 -27.56
N GLN A 127 11.33 -4.25 -27.26
CA GLN A 127 12.60 -3.89 -27.87
C GLN A 127 13.61 -3.34 -26.86
N PRO A 128 14.83 -3.90 -26.79
CA PRO A 128 15.89 -3.38 -25.95
C PRO A 128 16.64 -2.23 -26.64
N PHE A 129 17.02 -1.23 -25.85
CA PHE A 129 17.76 -0.03 -26.24
C PHE A 129 18.94 0.20 -25.30
N ILE A 130 19.97 0.89 -25.78
CA ILE A 130 21.06 1.43 -24.95
C ILE A 130 21.01 2.95 -24.98
N ASP A 131 21.18 3.58 -23.82
CA ASP A 131 21.42 5.01 -23.72
C ASP A 131 22.90 5.29 -23.84
N LEU A 132 23.33 5.74 -25.02
CA LEU A 132 24.75 5.96 -25.31
C LEU A 132 25.33 7.19 -24.59
N ASN A 133 24.51 8.15 -24.19
CA ASN A 133 24.99 9.33 -23.46
C ASN A 133 25.25 9.03 -21.98
N ASN A 134 24.58 8.01 -21.43
CA ASN A 134 24.72 7.59 -20.03
C ASN A 134 25.28 6.16 -19.90
N SER A 135 26.04 5.72 -20.90
CA SER A 135 26.80 4.47 -20.89
C SER A 135 28.25 4.73 -21.24
N HIS A 136 29.19 4.05 -20.57
CA HIS A 136 30.61 4.25 -20.80
C HIS A 136 31.44 2.99 -20.51
N ARG A 137 32.67 2.99 -21.03
CA ARG A 137 33.67 1.93 -20.81
C ARG A 137 34.68 2.36 -19.75
N GLU A 138 35.01 1.44 -18.85
CA GLU A 138 36.08 1.56 -17.86
C GLU A 138 36.95 0.31 -17.92
N GLY A 139 38.01 0.36 -18.74
CA GLY A 139 38.85 -0.82 -19.02
C GLY A 139 38.04 -1.97 -19.64
N ASN A 140 38.04 -3.14 -18.99
CA ASN A 140 37.28 -4.33 -19.40
C ASN A 140 35.82 -4.31 -18.92
N MET A 141 35.41 -3.29 -18.18
CA MET A 141 34.04 -3.13 -17.71
C MET A 141 33.27 -2.16 -18.61
N LEU A 142 31.99 -2.46 -18.83
CA LEU A 142 31.02 -1.51 -19.37
C LEU A 142 30.02 -1.14 -18.27
N ASN A 143 29.84 0.15 -18.02
CA ASN A 143 28.73 0.69 -17.27
C ASN A 143 27.65 1.06 -18.28
N LEU A 144 26.56 0.29 -18.32
CA LEU A 144 25.51 0.43 -19.32
C LEU A 144 24.20 0.87 -18.69
N ARG A 145 23.52 1.82 -19.35
CA ARG A 145 22.12 2.11 -19.13
C ARG A 145 21.31 1.52 -20.29
N VAL A 146 20.58 0.44 -20.00
CA VAL A 146 19.79 -0.30 -20.97
C VAL A 146 18.31 -0.08 -20.69
N GLY A 147 17.55 0.28 -21.72
CA GLY A 147 16.10 0.43 -21.68
C GLY A 147 15.43 -0.76 -22.35
N THR A 148 14.28 -1.20 -21.85
CA THR A 148 13.38 -2.11 -22.57
C THR A 148 12.07 -1.38 -22.79
N ASP A 149 11.74 -1.12 -24.05
CA ASP A 149 10.44 -0.62 -24.47
C ASP A 149 9.49 -1.79 -24.62
N TYR A 150 8.48 -1.88 -23.76
CA TYR A 150 7.46 -2.91 -23.85
C TYR A 150 6.40 -2.50 -24.86
N ALA A 151 5.82 -3.45 -25.59
CA ALA A 151 4.72 -3.17 -26.52
C ALA A 151 3.41 -2.76 -25.81
N GLN A 152 3.28 -3.13 -24.53
CA GLN A 152 2.10 -2.91 -23.71
C GLN A 152 2.47 -2.31 -22.35
N VAL A 153 1.48 -1.76 -21.65
CA VAL A 153 1.64 -1.26 -20.27
C VAL A 153 1.41 -2.42 -19.30
N HIS A 154 2.43 -2.77 -18.55
CA HIS A 154 2.42 -3.80 -17.51
C HIS A 154 2.33 -3.18 -16.11
N ARG A 155 2.19 -4.00 -15.08
CA ARG A 155 2.12 -3.55 -13.67
C ARG A 155 3.12 -4.26 -12.76
N GLU A 156 3.71 -3.52 -11.84
CA GLU A 156 4.61 -4.09 -10.84
C GLU A 156 3.84 -4.87 -9.79
N LYS A 157 4.29 -6.10 -9.50
CA LYS A 157 3.60 -7.01 -8.57
C LYS A 157 3.39 -6.41 -7.17
N LYS A 158 4.37 -5.64 -6.66
CA LYS A 158 4.38 -5.18 -5.27
C LYS A 158 3.44 -4.01 -5.00
N TYR A 159 3.34 -3.07 -5.92
CA TYR A 159 2.61 -1.80 -5.70
C TYR A 159 1.51 -1.55 -6.72
N ASP A 160 1.32 -2.44 -7.71
CA ASP A 160 0.47 -2.24 -8.88
C ASP A 160 0.85 -1.00 -9.72
N ALA A 161 2.14 -0.62 -9.67
CA ALA A 161 2.66 0.54 -10.37
C ALA A 161 2.78 0.23 -11.88
N PRO A 162 2.18 1.04 -12.77
CA PRO A 162 2.23 0.78 -14.21
C PRO A 162 3.62 1.04 -14.76
N TYR A 163 4.02 0.29 -15.78
CA TYR A 163 5.23 0.54 -16.55
C TYR A 163 5.10 0.06 -17.98
N ASP A 164 5.69 0.81 -18.89
CA ASP A 164 5.79 0.45 -20.31
C ASP A 164 7.23 0.62 -20.84
N PHE A 165 8.12 1.12 -19.99
CA PHE A 165 9.55 1.18 -20.23
C PHE A 165 10.31 0.84 -18.94
N LYS A 166 11.31 -0.04 -19.01
CA LYS A 166 12.20 -0.34 -17.87
C LYS A 166 13.63 0.04 -18.18
N ILE A 167 14.25 0.84 -17.31
CA ILE A 167 15.66 1.22 -17.41
C ILE A 167 16.45 0.44 -16.38
N SER A 168 17.44 -0.33 -16.82
CA SER A 168 18.42 -0.99 -15.97
C SER A 168 19.77 -0.31 -16.10
N GLN A 169 20.35 0.06 -14.95
CA GLN A 169 21.76 0.39 -14.85
C GLN A 169 22.52 -0.87 -14.45
N MET A 170 23.45 -1.29 -15.29
CA MET A 170 24.18 -2.53 -15.11
C MET A 170 25.67 -2.35 -15.38
N GLN A 171 26.47 -3.20 -14.76
CA GLN A 171 27.87 -3.37 -15.11
C GLN A 171 28.07 -4.69 -15.83
N VAL A 172 28.84 -4.68 -16.91
CA VAL A 172 29.17 -5.88 -17.70
C VAL A 172 30.68 -6.08 -17.67
N ASN A 173 31.12 -7.29 -17.32
CA ASN A 173 32.49 -7.72 -17.48
C ASN A 173 32.68 -8.31 -18.89
N CYS A 174 33.48 -7.67 -19.73
CA CYS A 174 33.66 -8.11 -21.11
C CYS A 174 34.53 -9.37 -21.26
N ASP A 175 35.31 -9.75 -20.26
CA ASP A 175 36.16 -10.94 -20.30
C ASP A 175 35.32 -12.22 -20.23
N ASN A 176 34.27 -12.22 -19.41
CA ASN A 176 33.39 -13.37 -19.18
C ASN A 176 31.93 -13.14 -19.57
N GLN A 177 31.59 -11.95 -20.08
CA GLN A 177 30.24 -11.53 -20.51
C GLN A 177 29.16 -11.68 -19.43
N GLN A 178 29.57 -11.65 -18.17
CA GLN A 178 28.63 -11.60 -17.05
C GLN A 178 28.28 -10.16 -16.73
N ALA A 179 27.08 -9.95 -16.18
CA ALA A 179 26.60 -8.65 -15.78
C ALA A 179 26.01 -8.67 -14.38
N ARG A 180 26.00 -7.51 -13.74
CA ARG A 180 25.25 -7.25 -12.52
C ARG A 180 24.35 -6.05 -12.75
N ILE A 181 23.08 -6.17 -12.38
CA ILE A 181 22.14 -5.05 -12.40
C ILE A 181 22.21 -4.38 -11.04
N GLU A 182 22.51 -3.09 -11.02
CA GLU A 182 22.62 -2.32 -9.78
C GLU A 182 21.29 -1.65 -9.44
N ARG A 183 20.62 -1.11 -10.46
CA ARG A 183 19.36 -0.36 -10.30
C ARG A 183 18.44 -0.62 -11.48
N THR A 184 17.15 -0.67 -11.19
CA THR A 184 16.10 -0.67 -12.22
C THR A 184 15.08 0.41 -11.90
N PHE A 185 14.62 1.09 -12.94
CA PHE A 185 13.56 2.08 -12.89
C PHE A 185 12.44 1.62 -13.81
N SER A 186 11.22 1.62 -13.28
CA SER A 186 10.01 1.34 -14.03
C SER A 186 9.34 2.67 -14.35
N LEU A 187 9.02 2.88 -15.63
CA LEU A 187 8.51 4.16 -16.13
C LEU A 187 7.18 3.96 -16.82
N ASN A 188 6.29 4.93 -16.64
CA ASN A 188 5.06 5.10 -17.40
C ASN A 188 4.85 6.58 -17.70
N ALA A 189 4.50 6.92 -18.94
CA ALA A 189 4.25 8.32 -19.35
C ALA A 189 5.36 9.31 -18.91
N ASN A 190 6.62 8.92 -19.05
CA ASN A 190 7.83 9.67 -18.68
C ASN A 190 8.15 9.82 -17.19
N VAL A 191 7.29 9.32 -16.29
CA VAL A 191 7.55 9.35 -14.84
C VAL A 191 8.00 8.00 -14.32
N VAL A 192 8.88 8.02 -13.31
CA VAL A 192 9.25 6.80 -12.58
C VAL A 192 8.11 6.39 -11.64
N THR A 193 7.65 5.15 -11.77
CA THR A 193 6.53 4.59 -10.98
C THR A 193 7.01 3.59 -9.93
N ASP A 194 8.15 2.96 -10.15
CA ASP A 194 8.85 2.10 -9.20
C ASP A 194 10.36 2.12 -9.46
N ASN A 195 11.12 1.81 -8.42
CA ASN A 195 12.55 1.60 -8.50
C ASN A 195 12.98 0.43 -7.61
N THR A 196 13.98 -0.30 -8.07
CA THR A 196 14.71 -1.28 -7.27
C THR A 196 16.20 -0.97 -7.29
N THR A 197 16.84 -1.16 -6.14
CA THR A 197 18.29 -1.01 -5.97
C THR A 197 18.80 -2.28 -5.33
N THR A 198 19.82 -2.89 -5.93
CA THR A 198 20.47 -4.10 -5.42
C THR A 198 21.89 -3.74 -5.01
N THR A 199 22.11 -3.59 -3.71
CA THR A 199 23.45 -3.48 -3.14
C THR A 199 24.12 -4.86 -3.18
N ASP A 200 25.33 -4.95 -3.70
CA ASP A 200 26.14 -6.17 -3.76
C ASP A 200 25.58 -7.32 -4.63
N SER A 201 25.07 -6.99 -5.83
CA SER A 201 24.71 -8.01 -6.80
C SER A 201 25.95 -8.70 -7.38
N ALA A 202 25.93 -10.04 -7.36
CA ALA A 202 26.95 -10.86 -8.02
C ALA A 202 26.83 -10.72 -9.56
N PHE A 203 27.96 -10.88 -10.24
CA PHE A 203 27.96 -11.04 -11.69
C PHE A 203 27.25 -12.35 -12.07
N THR A 204 26.26 -12.24 -12.95
CA THR A 204 25.44 -13.35 -13.43
C THR A 204 25.38 -13.35 -14.95
N SER A 205 24.90 -14.44 -15.53
CA SER A 205 24.74 -14.51 -16.99
C SER A 205 23.68 -13.50 -17.45
N LEU A 206 23.96 -12.81 -18.55
CA LEU A 206 23.00 -11.91 -19.20
C LEU A 206 21.77 -12.69 -19.70
N PRO A 207 20.58 -12.06 -19.72
CA PRO A 207 19.44 -12.59 -20.47
C PRO A 207 19.83 -12.89 -21.92
N ALA A 208 19.28 -13.97 -22.48
CA ALA A 208 19.63 -14.42 -23.84
C ALA A 208 19.42 -13.32 -24.91
N THR A 209 18.43 -12.45 -24.71
CA THR A 209 18.13 -11.31 -25.58
C THR A 209 19.24 -10.26 -25.59
N LEU A 210 20.04 -10.17 -24.53
CA LEU A 210 21.12 -9.20 -24.38
C LEU A 210 22.51 -9.76 -24.66
N THR A 211 22.69 -11.08 -24.71
CA THR A 211 24.03 -11.71 -24.87
C THR A 211 24.74 -11.26 -26.16
N ALA A 212 24.09 -11.41 -27.31
CA ALA A 212 24.66 -11.04 -28.60
C ALA A 212 24.92 -9.52 -28.75
N PRO A 213 23.97 -8.62 -28.44
CA PRO A 213 24.23 -7.18 -28.53
C PRO A 213 25.31 -6.72 -27.55
N VAL A 214 25.33 -7.24 -26.31
CA VAL A 214 26.39 -6.88 -25.35
C VAL A 214 27.77 -7.34 -25.80
N LYS A 215 27.88 -8.52 -26.42
CA LYS A 215 29.15 -8.96 -27.02
C LYS A 215 29.65 -7.97 -28.10
N LYS A 216 28.75 -7.39 -28.89
CA LYS A 216 29.11 -6.34 -29.86
C LYS A 216 29.61 -5.08 -29.15
N LEU A 217 28.91 -4.63 -28.10
CA LEU A 217 29.35 -3.47 -27.29
C LEU A 217 30.73 -3.70 -26.67
N CYS A 218 30.99 -4.90 -26.16
CA CYS A 218 32.29 -5.27 -25.58
C CYS A 218 33.44 -5.24 -26.59
N ALA A 219 33.17 -5.36 -27.89
CA ALA A 219 34.19 -5.22 -28.94
C ALA A 219 34.49 -3.76 -29.32
N LEU A 220 33.65 -2.80 -28.90
CA LEU A 220 33.84 -1.39 -29.21
C LEU A 220 34.78 -0.72 -28.21
N GLN A 221 35.74 0.07 -28.71
CA GLN A 221 36.54 0.94 -27.86
C GLN A 221 35.72 2.14 -27.38
N ASP A 222 34.96 2.76 -28.29
CA ASP A 222 34.02 3.85 -28.00
C ASP A 222 32.59 3.38 -28.26
N LEU A 223 31.75 3.42 -27.22
CA LEU A 223 30.34 3.03 -27.32
C LEU A 223 29.56 3.96 -28.26
N ASN A 224 30.00 5.21 -28.46
CA ASN A 224 29.30 6.13 -29.35
C ASN A 224 29.31 5.70 -30.82
N ALA A 225 30.23 4.80 -31.21
CA ALA A 225 30.28 4.21 -32.53
C ALA A 225 29.18 3.14 -32.78
N PHE A 226 28.40 2.78 -31.76
CA PHE A 226 27.30 1.84 -31.92
C PHE A 226 26.13 2.47 -32.71
N THR A 227 25.77 1.86 -33.85
CA THR A 227 24.72 2.35 -34.75
C THR A 227 23.37 1.64 -34.57
N GLY A 228 23.35 0.46 -33.95
CA GLY A 228 22.14 -0.26 -33.53
C GLY A 228 21.07 -0.48 -34.62
N SER A 229 19.83 -0.70 -34.18
CA SER A 229 18.66 -0.94 -35.04
C SER A 229 17.79 0.30 -35.29
N GLY A 230 18.19 1.46 -34.75
CA GLY A 230 17.46 2.73 -34.89
C GLY A 230 17.28 3.48 -33.57
N ALA A 231 16.74 4.70 -33.62
CA ALA A 231 16.41 5.49 -32.44
C ALA A 231 15.10 5.01 -31.80
N TRP A 232 14.96 5.17 -30.48
CA TRP A 232 13.67 4.98 -29.80
C TRP A 232 12.69 6.08 -30.19
N VAL A 233 11.42 5.69 -30.37
CA VAL A 233 10.31 6.61 -30.67
C VAL A 233 9.18 6.31 -29.72
N ALA A 234 8.67 7.35 -29.05
CA ALA A 234 7.51 7.23 -28.17
C ALA A 234 6.27 6.81 -28.98
N ARG A 235 5.47 5.90 -28.43
CA ARG A 235 4.26 5.37 -29.04
C ARG A 235 3.18 5.12 -27.99
N GLN A 236 1.92 5.24 -28.39
CA GLN A 236 0.78 4.86 -27.56
C GLN A 236 0.75 3.33 -27.41
N LYS A 237 0.42 2.86 -26.22
CA LYS A 237 0.42 1.44 -25.86
C LYS A 237 -0.88 1.09 -25.15
N THR A 238 -1.33 -0.14 -25.36
CA THR A 238 -2.48 -0.70 -24.65
C THR A 238 -2.03 -1.33 -23.35
N GLU A 239 -2.90 -1.36 -22.34
CA GLU A 239 -2.66 -2.13 -21.11
C GLU A 239 -2.54 -3.64 -21.44
N ALA A 240 -1.50 -4.29 -20.93
CA ALA A 240 -1.38 -5.75 -20.92
C ALA A 240 -2.27 -6.36 -19.82
N ASP A 241 -2.35 -5.66 -18.69
CA ASP A 241 -2.99 -6.13 -17.47
C ASP A 241 -4.12 -5.17 -17.09
N ALA A 242 -5.27 -5.72 -16.65
CA ALA A 242 -6.33 -4.89 -16.09
C ALA A 242 -5.82 -4.20 -14.81
N PRO A 243 -6.17 -2.92 -14.57
CA PRO A 243 -5.84 -2.26 -13.30
C PRO A 243 -6.39 -3.06 -12.12
N LEU A 244 -5.66 -3.07 -11.01
CA LEU A 244 -6.15 -3.69 -9.81
C LEU A 244 -7.48 -3.03 -9.39
N ALA A 245 -8.53 -3.84 -9.29
CA ALA A 245 -9.82 -3.40 -8.80
C ALA A 245 -9.83 -3.40 -7.28
N ILE A 246 -9.73 -2.20 -6.73
CA ILE A 246 -9.66 -1.94 -5.29
C ILE A 246 -11.02 -1.52 -4.74
N PRO A 247 -11.25 -1.73 -3.43
CA PRO A 247 -12.41 -1.17 -2.76
C PRO A 247 -12.47 0.35 -2.94
N ASP A 248 -13.64 0.85 -3.34
CA ASP A 248 -13.97 2.25 -3.14
C ASP A 248 -14.21 2.46 -1.64
N PHE A 249 -13.13 2.75 -0.94
CA PHE A 249 -13.15 3.01 0.49
C PHE A 249 -13.92 4.29 0.83
N GLU A 250 -14.08 5.25 -0.09
CA GLU A 250 -14.83 6.47 0.22
C GLU A 250 -16.33 6.18 0.32
N HIS A 251 -16.84 5.32 -0.57
CA HIS A 251 -18.26 4.98 -0.62
C HIS A 251 -18.62 3.68 0.10
N ASN A 252 -17.63 2.93 0.60
CA ASN A 252 -17.79 1.58 1.16
C ASN A 252 -18.50 0.64 0.18
N ASP A 253 -18.06 0.62 -1.08
CA ASP A 253 -18.68 -0.20 -2.13
C ASP A 253 -18.32 -1.70 -1.96
N PRO A 254 -19.29 -2.64 -1.97
CA PRO A 254 -19.01 -4.07 -1.97
C PRO A 254 -18.41 -4.63 -3.27
N ALA A 255 -18.45 -3.90 -4.40
CA ALA A 255 -18.17 -4.46 -5.72
C ALA A 255 -16.77 -5.09 -5.86
N ALA A 256 -15.75 -4.51 -5.23
CA ALA A 256 -14.39 -5.05 -5.28
C ALA A 256 -14.28 -6.38 -4.53
N LEU A 257 -14.75 -6.43 -3.27
CA LEU A 257 -14.78 -7.66 -2.47
C LEU A 257 -15.72 -8.73 -3.05
N GLY A 258 -16.75 -8.33 -3.80
CA GLY A 258 -17.70 -9.22 -4.46
C GLY A 258 -17.08 -10.11 -5.54
N ARG A 259 -15.93 -9.71 -6.11
CA ARG A 259 -15.21 -10.49 -7.14
C ARG A 259 -14.53 -11.74 -6.59
N TYR A 260 -14.38 -11.83 -5.26
CA TYR A 260 -13.71 -12.92 -4.57
C TYR A 260 -14.75 -13.76 -3.82
N PRO A 261 -15.31 -14.82 -4.42
CA PRO A 261 -16.34 -15.62 -3.78
C PRO A 261 -15.79 -16.33 -2.53
N LEU A 262 -16.65 -16.50 -1.53
CA LEU A 262 -16.33 -17.38 -0.39
C LEU A 262 -16.44 -18.85 -0.83
N PRO A 263 -15.65 -19.75 -0.25
CA PRO A 263 -15.87 -21.18 -0.42
C PRO A 263 -17.27 -21.60 0.04
N GLU A 264 -17.85 -22.60 -0.62
CA GLU A 264 -19.22 -23.05 -0.38
C GLU A 264 -19.48 -23.43 1.10
N THR A 265 -18.49 -24.04 1.76
CA THR A 265 -18.55 -24.40 3.18
C THR A 265 -18.72 -23.16 4.07
N VAL A 266 -17.94 -22.11 3.83
CA VAL A 266 -18.00 -20.84 4.56
C VAL A 266 -19.33 -20.14 4.27
N SER A 267 -19.77 -20.09 3.02
CA SER A 267 -21.06 -19.51 2.63
C SER A 267 -22.24 -20.22 3.31
N LYS A 268 -22.22 -21.56 3.41
CA LYS A 268 -23.26 -22.33 4.10
C LYS A 268 -23.30 -22.02 5.60
N THR A 269 -22.15 -21.99 6.26
CA THR A 269 -22.05 -21.61 7.68
C THR A 269 -22.58 -20.19 7.92
N ALA A 270 -22.17 -19.23 7.09
CA ALA A 270 -22.66 -17.85 7.16
C ALA A 270 -24.19 -17.75 7.00
N ALA A 271 -24.77 -18.42 6.00
CA ALA A 271 -26.21 -18.44 5.77
C ALA A 271 -27.00 -19.06 6.95
N GLN A 272 -26.48 -20.13 7.54
CA GLN A 272 -27.07 -20.79 8.71
C GLN A 272 -27.08 -19.85 9.93
N VAL A 273 -25.97 -19.19 10.22
CA VAL A 273 -25.84 -18.23 11.33
C VAL A 273 -26.80 -17.04 11.17
N LEU A 274 -26.92 -16.53 9.94
CA LEU A 274 -27.87 -15.45 9.60
C LEU A 274 -29.32 -15.93 9.51
N LYS A 275 -29.60 -17.23 9.69
CA LYS A 275 -30.93 -17.84 9.49
C LYS A 275 -31.56 -17.37 8.17
N ASN A 276 -30.80 -17.42 7.08
CA ASN A 276 -31.19 -16.92 5.75
C ASN A 276 -31.74 -15.48 5.78
N GLY A 277 -31.08 -14.58 6.51
CA GLY A 277 -31.43 -13.16 6.60
C GLY A 277 -32.43 -12.80 7.69
N SER A 278 -33.09 -13.77 8.34
CA SER A 278 -34.03 -13.50 9.45
C SER A 278 -33.36 -12.81 10.65
N ASN A 279 -32.06 -13.01 10.78
CA ASN A 279 -31.21 -12.44 11.82
C ASN A 279 -30.46 -11.17 11.38
N ALA A 280 -30.68 -10.68 10.16
CA ALA A 280 -29.94 -9.56 9.61
C ALA A 280 -30.06 -8.29 10.47
N PRO A 281 -29.05 -7.41 10.43
CA PRO A 281 -29.16 -6.05 10.95
C PRO A 281 -30.42 -5.34 10.44
N VAL A 282 -31.04 -4.55 11.31
CA VAL A 282 -32.31 -3.85 11.00
C VAL A 282 -32.08 -2.38 10.64
N PHE A 283 -30.96 -2.12 9.98
CA PHE A 283 -30.58 -0.84 9.41
C PHE A 283 -29.99 -1.06 8.01
N SER A 284 -29.96 -0.02 7.18
CA SER A 284 -29.23 0.00 5.92
C SER A 284 -27.80 0.50 6.09
N SER A 285 -27.60 1.55 6.90
CA SER A 285 -26.28 2.09 7.22
C SER A 285 -26.17 2.60 8.66
N LEU A 286 -25.05 2.34 9.33
CA LEU A 286 -24.68 2.85 10.66
C LEU A 286 -23.29 3.48 10.58
N THR A 287 -23.16 4.74 10.95
CA THR A 287 -21.88 5.45 10.99
C THR A 287 -21.63 6.04 12.37
N TYR A 288 -20.39 5.99 12.86
CA TYR A 288 -19.98 6.64 14.11
C TYR A 288 -18.47 6.94 14.15
N THR A 289 -18.11 7.91 14.98
CA THR A 289 -16.71 8.27 15.29
C THR A 289 -16.38 7.77 16.70
N PRO A 290 -15.58 6.70 16.87
CA PRO A 290 -15.06 6.32 18.18
C PRO A 290 -14.02 7.34 18.68
N VAL A 291 -14.07 7.65 19.97
CA VAL A 291 -13.12 8.53 20.65
C VAL A 291 -12.40 7.74 21.73
N TRP A 292 -11.09 7.58 21.57
CA TRP A 292 -10.22 6.83 22.47
C TRP A 292 -9.89 7.62 23.74
N PRO A 293 -9.78 6.97 24.90
CA PRO A 293 -9.25 7.62 26.10
C PRO A 293 -7.78 8.01 25.94
N GLY A 294 -7.46 9.30 26.08
CA GLY A 294 -6.10 9.78 26.30
C GLY A 294 -5.20 9.95 25.07
N ASP A 295 -5.70 9.73 23.85
CA ASP A 295 -4.92 9.89 22.62
C ASP A 295 -5.64 10.83 21.64
N SER A 296 -5.18 12.08 21.54
CA SER A 296 -5.78 13.11 20.67
C SER A 296 -5.46 12.93 19.19
N ASP A 297 -4.43 12.14 18.87
CA ASP A 297 -3.83 12.10 17.55
C ASP A 297 -4.35 10.91 16.70
N ILE A 298 -5.11 10.03 17.33
CA ILE A 298 -5.84 8.94 16.70
C ILE A 298 -7.28 9.40 16.46
N LYS A 299 -7.65 9.56 15.18
CA LYS A 299 -9.04 9.78 14.78
C LYS A 299 -9.52 8.56 14.02
N GLY A 300 -10.76 8.16 14.26
CA GLY A 300 -11.36 7.02 13.59
C GLY A 300 -12.77 7.34 13.13
N LYS A 301 -13.21 6.66 12.08
CA LYS A 301 -14.60 6.64 11.64
C LYS A 301 -14.94 5.22 11.22
N THR A 302 -16.06 4.71 11.70
CA THR A 302 -16.59 3.41 11.29
C THR A 302 -17.90 3.62 10.56
N ARG A 303 -18.05 2.98 9.40
CA ARG A 303 -19.32 2.84 8.67
C ARG A 303 -19.62 1.37 8.50
N ILE A 304 -20.85 0.96 8.81
CA ILE A 304 -21.33 -0.42 8.69
C ILE A 304 -22.57 -0.35 7.81
N ASP A 305 -22.53 -1.03 6.66
CA ASP A 305 -23.68 -1.16 5.77
C ASP A 305 -24.19 -2.60 5.78
N ARG A 306 -25.50 -2.78 5.69
CA ARG A 306 -26.11 -4.10 5.56
C ARG A 306 -26.06 -4.56 4.11
N LEU A 307 -25.55 -5.77 3.88
CA LEU A 307 -25.53 -6.40 2.57
C LEU A 307 -26.83 -7.17 2.28
N PRO A 308 -27.15 -7.45 1.00
CA PRO A 308 -28.39 -8.14 0.62
C PRO A 308 -28.58 -9.53 1.24
N ASP A 309 -27.48 -10.22 1.56
CA ASP A 309 -27.50 -11.54 2.22
C ASP A 309 -27.72 -11.46 3.75
N GLY A 310 -27.84 -10.25 4.30
CA GLY A 310 -28.02 -9.99 5.73
C GLY A 310 -26.72 -9.89 6.54
N SER A 311 -25.57 -10.07 5.90
CA SER A 311 -24.26 -9.78 6.50
C SER A 311 -23.97 -8.27 6.51
N THR A 312 -22.79 -7.88 6.98
CA THR A 312 -22.37 -6.47 7.07
C THR A 312 -21.10 -6.21 6.28
N LEU A 313 -21.03 -5.05 5.64
CA LEU A 313 -19.81 -4.48 5.07
C LEU A 313 -19.36 -3.30 5.94
N THR A 314 -18.23 -3.45 6.61
CA THR A 314 -17.71 -2.47 7.55
C THR A 314 -16.47 -1.80 6.99
N LEU A 315 -16.47 -0.48 6.94
CA LEU A 315 -15.32 0.36 6.66
C LEU A 315 -14.84 1.02 7.94
N ASP A 316 -13.63 0.68 8.36
CA ASP A 316 -12.92 1.39 9.40
C ASP A 316 -11.89 2.33 8.75
N THR A 317 -12.03 3.62 9.01
CA THR A 317 -11.07 4.67 8.65
C THR A 317 -10.26 5.02 9.88
N LEU A 318 -8.94 4.96 9.78
CA LEU A 318 -8.01 5.34 10.84
C LEU A 318 -7.11 6.46 10.35
N ILE A 319 -7.12 7.59 11.03
CA ILE A 319 -6.22 8.71 10.75
C ILE A 319 -5.17 8.74 11.86
N LEU A 320 -3.92 8.50 11.49
CA LEU A 320 -2.75 8.59 12.39
C LEU A 320 -1.85 9.71 11.90
N LYS A 321 -1.69 10.77 12.70
CA LYS A 321 -0.82 11.91 12.37
C LYS A 321 -1.06 12.49 10.96
N GLY A 322 -2.33 12.59 10.55
CA GLY A 322 -2.73 13.13 9.24
C GLY A 322 -2.73 12.12 8.09
N VAL A 323 -2.25 10.90 8.31
CA VAL A 323 -2.29 9.81 7.33
C VAL A 323 -3.56 9.00 7.50
N THR A 324 -4.29 8.75 6.40
CA THR A 324 -5.52 7.97 6.41
C THR A 324 -5.28 6.53 5.94
N PHE A 325 -5.70 5.57 6.76
CA PHE A 325 -5.71 4.14 6.46
C PHE A 325 -7.16 3.63 6.43
N TYR A 326 -7.44 2.74 5.51
CA TYR A 326 -8.76 2.11 5.39
C TYR A 326 -8.64 0.60 5.57
N SER A 327 -9.61 0.03 6.27
CA SER A 327 -9.85 -1.41 6.31
C SER A 327 -11.32 -1.68 6.03
N GLN A 328 -11.61 -2.40 4.95
CA GLN A 328 -12.95 -2.86 4.64
C GLN A 328 -13.09 -4.33 5.02
N TYR A 329 -14.20 -4.68 5.66
CA TYR A 329 -14.48 -6.02 6.14
C TYR A 329 -15.86 -6.48 5.70
N HIS A 330 -15.96 -7.70 5.18
CA HIS A 330 -17.23 -8.42 5.06
C HIS A 330 -17.38 -9.31 6.28
N ARG A 331 -18.42 -9.08 7.10
CA ARG A 331 -18.59 -9.70 8.42
C ARG A 331 -19.99 -10.24 8.67
N LEU A 332 -20.10 -11.20 9.58
CA LEU A 332 -21.36 -11.51 10.26
C LEU A 332 -21.51 -10.61 11.49
N PHE A 333 -22.66 -9.94 11.61
CA PHE A 333 -23.02 -9.08 12.74
C PHE A 333 -21.98 -8.00 13.11
N ASN A 334 -21.09 -7.62 12.17
CA ASN A 334 -19.92 -6.77 12.41
C ASN A 334 -18.91 -7.31 13.45
N ILE A 335 -18.77 -8.63 13.59
CA ILE A 335 -17.75 -9.23 14.49
C ILE A 335 -17.01 -10.43 13.91
N VAL A 336 -17.68 -11.30 13.16
CA VAL A 336 -17.04 -12.48 12.56
C VAL A 336 -16.51 -12.13 11.17
N ASP A 337 -15.20 -12.18 10.95
CA ASP A 337 -14.58 -11.84 9.67
C ASP A 337 -14.79 -12.94 8.61
N LEU A 338 -15.33 -12.57 7.44
CA LEU A 338 -15.41 -13.42 6.25
C LEU A 338 -14.40 -12.99 5.18
N LYS A 339 -14.27 -11.68 4.97
CA LYS A 339 -13.27 -11.08 4.08
C LYS A 339 -12.72 -9.81 4.68
N GLN A 340 -11.49 -9.47 4.34
CA GLN A 340 -10.83 -8.22 4.73
C GLN A 340 -10.01 -7.67 3.58
N TRP A 341 -10.03 -6.35 3.39
CA TRP A 341 -9.12 -5.64 2.51
C TRP A 341 -8.60 -4.37 3.18
N ASP A 342 -7.28 -4.29 3.37
CA ASP A 342 -6.61 -3.10 3.89
C ASP A 342 -6.08 -2.24 2.74
N SER A 343 -6.11 -0.91 2.89
CA SER A 343 -5.62 0.03 1.86
C SER A 343 -4.15 -0.13 1.50
N MET A 344 -3.38 -0.83 2.34
CA MET A 344 -1.96 -1.16 2.15
C MET A 344 -1.72 -2.50 1.45
N LYS A 345 -2.78 -3.20 1.01
CA LYS A 345 -2.71 -4.51 0.37
C LYS A 345 -3.30 -4.45 -1.03
N ASN A 346 -2.67 -5.17 -1.95
CA ASN A 346 -3.13 -5.29 -3.33
C ASN A 346 -4.19 -6.39 -3.50
N SER A 347 -4.49 -7.14 -2.45
CA SER A 347 -5.41 -8.27 -2.47
C SER A 347 -6.14 -8.38 -1.15
N PRO A 348 -7.37 -8.92 -1.16
CA PRO A 348 -8.09 -9.21 0.06
C PRO A 348 -7.61 -10.51 0.69
N PHE A 349 -7.87 -10.63 2.00
CA PHE A 349 -7.89 -11.87 2.73
C PHE A 349 -9.29 -12.47 2.68
N ILE A 350 -9.40 -13.72 2.24
CA ILE A 350 -10.68 -14.45 2.10
C ILE A 350 -10.69 -15.65 3.03
N ALA A 351 -11.75 -15.79 3.85
CA ALA A 351 -11.91 -16.94 4.73
C ALA A 351 -12.05 -18.24 3.92
N GLN A 352 -11.15 -19.19 4.20
CA GLN A 352 -11.15 -20.55 3.65
C GLN A 352 -11.92 -21.52 4.54
N THR A 353 -11.86 -21.28 5.85
CA THR A 353 -12.61 -22.01 6.87
C THR A 353 -13.28 -21.03 7.81
N LEU A 354 -14.40 -21.46 8.41
CA LEU A 354 -15.12 -20.69 9.42
C LEU A 354 -15.74 -21.63 10.45
N GLU A 355 -15.36 -21.43 11.70
CA GLU A 355 -15.99 -22.01 12.87
C GLU A 355 -16.58 -20.86 13.70
N THR A 356 -17.85 -20.92 14.07
CA THR A 356 -18.47 -19.89 14.90
C THR A 356 -19.71 -20.39 15.62
N ASN A 357 -19.93 -19.90 16.85
CA ASN A 357 -21.18 -20.06 17.57
C ASN A 357 -21.91 -18.72 17.79
N PHE A 358 -21.49 -17.65 17.11
CA PHE A 358 -22.13 -16.33 17.22
C PHE A 358 -23.59 -16.35 16.77
N SER A 359 -24.45 -15.70 17.56
CA SER A 359 -25.89 -15.64 17.32
C SER A 359 -26.46 -14.28 17.73
N VAL A 360 -27.67 -13.97 17.29
CA VAL A 360 -28.34 -12.65 17.49
C VAL A 360 -28.86 -12.39 18.91
N THR A 361 -28.60 -13.28 19.87
CA THR A 361 -29.11 -13.09 21.23
C THR A 361 -28.08 -13.55 22.25
N PRO A 362 -27.08 -12.69 22.56
CA PRO A 362 -26.13 -12.99 23.62
C PRO A 362 -26.84 -13.09 24.96
N GLU A 363 -26.64 -14.21 25.65
CA GLU A 363 -27.12 -14.42 27.02
C GLU A 363 -25.96 -14.28 28.00
N ALA A 364 -26.22 -13.67 29.16
CA ALA A 364 -25.20 -13.46 30.17
C ALA A 364 -24.52 -14.78 30.58
N GLY A 365 -23.19 -14.78 30.65
CA GLY A 365 -22.40 -15.96 30.98
C GLY A 365 -22.12 -16.91 29.81
N GLN A 366 -22.80 -16.78 28.67
CA GLN A 366 -22.52 -17.63 27.51
C GLN A 366 -21.16 -17.31 26.87
N PRO A 367 -20.38 -18.34 26.50
CA PRO A 367 -19.17 -18.16 25.70
C PRO A 367 -19.53 -18.01 24.22
N TYR A 368 -18.91 -17.03 23.58
CA TYR A 368 -18.97 -16.82 22.14
C TYR A 368 -17.58 -16.99 21.55
N HIS A 369 -17.49 -17.63 20.39
CA HIS A 369 -16.25 -17.95 19.72
C HIS A 369 -16.41 -17.88 18.21
N TRP A 370 -15.38 -17.39 17.55
CA TRP A 370 -15.18 -17.68 16.13
C TRP A 370 -13.71 -17.87 15.80
N HIS A 371 -13.46 -18.68 14.79
CA HIS A 371 -12.15 -18.92 14.20
C HIS A 371 -12.29 -19.01 12.69
N ALA A 372 -11.43 -18.27 11.98
CA ALA A 372 -11.34 -18.34 10.53
C ALA A 372 -9.86 -18.39 10.11
N VAL A 373 -9.58 -19.24 9.11
CA VAL A 373 -8.32 -19.20 8.38
C VAL A 373 -8.57 -18.39 7.12
N LEU A 374 -7.97 -17.21 7.03
CA LEU A 374 -8.04 -16.36 5.85
C LEU A 374 -6.81 -16.55 4.98
N GLN A 375 -6.97 -16.46 3.67
CA GLN A 375 -5.88 -16.60 2.70
C GLN A 375 -5.80 -15.36 1.82
N ASP A 376 -4.57 -14.89 1.58
CA ASP A 376 -4.29 -13.85 0.58
C ASP A 376 -4.51 -14.42 -0.82
N ASP A 377 -5.38 -13.79 -1.60
CA ASP A 377 -5.72 -14.24 -2.96
C ASP A 377 -4.50 -14.31 -3.90
N THR A 378 -3.53 -13.41 -3.73
CA THR A 378 -2.34 -13.33 -4.60
C THR A 378 -1.12 -14.07 -4.05
N ALA A 379 -1.21 -14.54 -2.81
CA ALA A 379 -0.16 -15.29 -2.13
C ALA A 379 -0.79 -16.43 -1.31
N PRO A 380 -1.15 -17.56 -1.93
CA PRO A 380 -1.82 -18.67 -1.27
C PRO A 380 -1.06 -19.23 -0.04
N GLU A 381 0.26 -19.08 -0.01
CA GLU A 381 1.14 -19.43 1.12
C GLU A 381 0.89 -18.51 2.36
N GLY A 382 0.41 -17.29 2.12
CA GLY A 382 0.13 -16.24 3.09
C GLY A 382 -1.22 -16.41 3.76
N SER A 383 -1.35 -17.45 4.58
CA SER A 383 -2.54 -17.65 5.43
C SER A 383 -2.44 -16.87 6.74
N LYS A 384 -3.59 -16.44 7.24
CA LYS A 384 -3.76 -15.74 8.51
C LYS A 384 -4.86 -16.42 9.30
N SER A 385 -4.51 -16.96 10.45
CA SER A 385 -5.49 -17.46 11.41
C SER A 385 -5.98 -16.30 12.27
N LYS A 386 -7.30 -16.09 12.31
CA LYS A 386 -7.93 -15.14 13.22
C LYS A 386 -8.91 -15.84 14.12
N ARG A 387 -8.83 -15.56 15.41
CA ARG A 387 -9.69 -16.16 16.42
C ARG A 387 -10.13 -15.09 17.41
N GLN A 388 -11.35 -15.24 17.90
CA GLN A 388 -11.86 -14.43 18.99
C GLN A 388 -12.67 -15.29 19.95
N ASP A 389 -12.37 -15.16 21.24
CA ASP A 389 -13.10 -15.79 22.33
C ASP A 389 -13.71 -14.69 23.19
N CYS A 390 -15.02 -14.73 23.40
CA CYS A 390 -15.80 -13.71 24.08
C CYS A 390 -16.62 -14.32 25.23
N ARG A 391 -16.83 -13.55 26.28
CA ARG A 391 -17.78 -13.85 27.36
C ARG A 391 -18.76 -12.69 27.53
N VAL A 392 -20.05 -13.01 27.56
CA VAL A 392 -21.10 -12.02 27.85
C VAL A 392 -21.09 -11.69 29.34
N GLU A 393 -20.87 -10.42 29.71
CA GLU A 393 -20.73 -10.02 31.11
C GLU A 393 -22.07 -9.72 31.81
N GLY A 394 -23.08 -9.22 31.09
CA GLY A 394 -24.36 -8.82 31.68
C GLY A 394 -24.26 -7.69 32.74
N PRO A 395 -25.39 -7.19 33.26
CA PRO A 395 -26.74 -7.33 32.71
C PRO A 395 -26.95 -6.46 31.46
N TRP A 396 -28.12 -6.56 30.84
CA TRP A 396 -28.59 -5.61 29.84
C TRP A 396 -28.58 -4.18 30.39
N ARG A 397 -28.22 -3.22 29.54
CA ARG A 397 -28.14 -1.79 29.85
C ARG A 397 -28.83 -0.97 28.76
N ASP A 398 -29.24 0.25 29.08
CA ASP A 398 -29.80 1.16 28.09
C ASP A 398 -28.72 1.60 27.09
N ALA A 399 -28.97 1.39 25.79
CA ALA A 399 -28.03 1.73 24.72
C ALA A 399 -27.76 3.24 24.63
N SER A 400 -28.68 4.06 25.15
CA SER A 400 -28.51 5.52 25.26
C SER A 400 -27.30 5.93 26.12
N THR A 401 -26.84 5.03 27.00
CA THR A 401 -25.65 5.24 27.85
C THR A 401 -24.34 5.16 27.05
N LEU A 402 -24.33 4.48 25.90
CA LEU A 402 -23.21 4.51 24.95
C LEU A 402 -23.27 5.78 24.09
N ASN A 403 -24.44 6.08 23.55
CA ASN A 403 -24.77 7.34 22.87
C ASN A 403 -26.29 7.46 22.74
N LYS A 404 -26.84 8.67 22.93
CA LYS A 404 -28.29 8.93 22.87
C LYS A 404 -28.98 8.51 21.56
N ALA A 405 -28.24 8.41 20.45
CA ALA A 405 -28.77 7.97 19.17
C ALA A 405 -28.98 6.45 19.09
N PHE A 406 -28.34 5.65 19.94
CA PHE A 406 -28.54 4.21 19.94
C PHE A 406 -29.84 3.83 20.64
N PRO A 407 -30.77 3.13 19.95
CA PRO A 407 -32.07 2.79 20.53
C PRO A 407 -32.02 1.51 21.36
N GLY A 408 -32.91 1.42 22.35
CA GLY A 408 -33.17 0.17 23.08
C GLY A 408 -32.08 -0.17 24.08
N ARG A 409 -31.71 -1.45 24.14
CA ARG A 409 -30.75 -1.98 25.11
C ARG A 409 -29.56 -2.64 24.45
N TYR A 410 -28.48 -2.76 25.21
CA TYR A 410 -27.27 -3.46 24.82
C TYR A 410 -26.77 -4.38 25.92
N ILE A 411 -25.96 -5.36 25.52
CA ILE A 411 -25.22 -6.22 26.45
C ILE A 411 -23.74 -6.27 26.06
N GLU A 412 -22.85 -6.22 27.06
CA GLU A 412 -21.40 -6.19 26.84
C GLU A 412 -20.82 -7.61 26.70
N LEU A 413 -19.89 -7.74 25.77
CA LEU A 413 -19.03 -8.90 25.59
C LEU A 413 -17.59 -8.46 25.78
N ILE A 414 -16.86 -9.21 26.60
CA ILE A 414 -15.40 -9.08 26.72
C ILE A 414 -14.77 -10.14 25.86
N CYS A 415 -13.89 -9.74 24.94
CA CYS A 415 -13.22 -10.66 24.04
C CYS A 415 -11.70 -10.62 24.18
N THR A 416 -11.10 -11.79 23.98
CA THR A 416 -9.68 -11.97 23.70
C THR A 416 -9.56 -12.25 22.20
N ASP A 417 -8.72 -11.44 21.54
CA ASP A 417 -8.46 -11.51 20.10
C ASP A 417 -7.09 -12.18 19.88
N ASP A 418 -7.05 -13.15 18.97
CA ASP A 418 -5.84 -13.52 18.23
C ASP A 418 -6.00 -13.02 16.79
N ARG A 419 -5.23 -12.01 16.45
CA ARG A 419 -5.25 -11.40 15.11
C ARG A 419 -4.24 -12.05 14.17
N GLY A 420 -3.66 -13.19 14.52
CA GLY A 420 -2.66 -13.89 13.71
C GLY A 420 -1.28 -13.23 13.73
N ASP A 421 -1.03 -12.33 14.68
CA ASP A 421 0.25 -11.63 14.90
C ASP A 421 1.00 -12.12 16.17
N GLY A 422 0.45 -13.15 16.84
CA GLY A 422 1.03 -13.74 18.05
C GLY A 422 0.90 -12.87 19.30
N ARG A 423 0.15 -11.76 19.25
CA ARG A 423 -0.08 -10.86 20.39
C ARG A 423 -1.53 -10.94 20.83
N ALA A 424 -1.76 -11.47 22.02
CA ALA A 424 -3.08 -11.43 22.64
C ALA A 424 -3.52 -9.98 22.82
N MET A 425 -4.63 -9.62 22.18
CA MET A 425 -5.27 -8.32 22.35
C MET A 425 -6.63 -8.52 23.01
N SER A 426 -7.16 -7.46 23.62
CA SER A 426 -8.52 -7.45 24.11
C SER A 426 -9.36 -6.47 23.30
N SER A 427 -10.59 -6.88 23.01
CA SER A 427 -11.61 -6.01 22.45
C SER A 427 -12.91 -6.25 23.20
N ASP A 428 -13.54 -5.18 23.65
CA ASP A 428 -14.84 -5.24 24.28
C ASP A 428 -15.89 -4.77 23.26
N TYR A 429 -17.01 -5.48 23.16
CA TYR A 429 -18.09 -5.22 22.23
C TYR A 429 -19.43 -5.00 22.96
N ALA A 430 -20.32 -4.25 22.33
CA ALA A 430 -21.73 -4.17 22.69
C ALA A 430 -22.58 -4.80 21.59
N TRP A 431 -23.44 -5.74 21.95
CA TRP A 431 -24.54 -6.17 21.11
C TRP A 431 -25.70 -5.19 21.24
N LEU A 432 -26.04 -4.47 20.18
CA LEU A 432 -27.17 -3.56 20.14
C LEU A 432 -28.42 -4.31 19.67
N GLU A 433 -29.31 -4.68 20.60
CA GLU A 433 -30.45 -5.57 20.29
C GLU A 433 -31.36 -5.01 19.19
N ASN A 434 -31.70 -3.71 19.29
CA ASN A 434 -32.59 -3.05 18.34
C ASN A 434 -31.97 -2.82 16.96
N LEU A 435 -30.66 -2.98 16.81
CA LEU A 435 -29.97 -2.85 15.51
C LEU A 435 -29.46 -4.20 14.99
N ARG A 436 -29.40 -5.21 15.86
CA ARG A 436 -28.85 -6.54 15.62
C ARG A 436 -27.42 -6.52 15.07
N VAL A 437 -26.55 -5.77 15.73
CA VAL A 437 -25.14 -5.62 15.35
C VAL A 437 -24.24 -5.50 16.58
N PHE A 438 -23.02 -5.99 16.47
CA PHE A 438 -21.97 -5.70 17.44
C PHE A 438 -21.21 -4.42 17.06
N ILE A 439 -20.93 -3.57 18.04
CA ILE A 439 -19.99 -2.46 17.89
C ILE A 439 -18.89 -2.59 18.93
N ARG A 440 -17.66 -2.22 18.56
CA ARG A 440 -16.53 -2.23 19.50
C ARG A 440 -16.67 -1.03 20.45
N ILE A 441 -16.67 -1.28 21.75
CA ILE A 441 -16.86 -0.28 22.82
C ILE A 441 -15.61 -0.04 23.66
N GLY A 442 -14.55 -0.81 23.45
CA GLY A 442 -13.31 -0.62 24.19
C GLY A 442 -12.32 -1.76 24.03
N TYR A 443 -11.38 -1.79 24.97
CA TYR A 443 -10.35 -2.82 25.13
C TYR A 443 -9.92 -2.90 26.58
N GLN A 444 -9.07 -3.88 26.91
CA GLN A 444 -8.45 -4.00 28.22
C GLN A 444 -6.95 -3.77 28.15
N GLU A 445 -6.44 -3.04 29.13
CA GLU A 445 -5.03 -2.73 29.28
C GLU A 445 -4.67 -2.77 30.76
N ALA A 446 -3.63 -3.54 31.12
CA ALA A 446 -3.21 -3.77 32.50
C ALA A 446 -4.38 -4.15 33.45
N GLY A 447 -5.32 -4.99 32.97
CA GLY A 447 -6.49 -5.43 33.74
C GLY A 447 -7.60 -4.38 33.90
N GLN A 448 -7.48 -3.22 33.25
CA GLN A 448 -8.50 -2.16 33.29
C GLN A 448 -9.24 -2.02 31.95
N LYS A 449 -10.54 -1.79 32.03
CA LYS A 449 -11.39 -1.48 30.86
C LYS A 449 -11.14 -0.05 30.39
N LYS A 450 -10.69 0.09 29.14
CA LYS A 450 -10.60 1.37 28.42
C LYS A 450 -11.81 1.46 27.50
N ARG A 451 -12.70 2.43 27.74
CA ARG A 451 -13.99 2.57 27.04
C ARG A 451 -13.93 3.69 26.01
N PHE A 452 -14.48 3.45 24.83
CA PHE A 452 -14.67 4.49 23.82
C PHE A 452 -15.90 5.33 24.16
N THR A 453 -15.86 6.60 23.76
CA THR A 453 -17.09 7.38 23.59
C THR A 453 -17.39 7.53 22.10
N PHE A 454 -18.65 7.81 21.75
CA PHE A 454 -19.08 7.82 20.35
C PHE A 454 -19.63 9.20 19.97
N LYS A 455 -19.17 9.73 18.84
CA LYS A 455 -19.67 10.96 18.21
C LYS A 455 -20.25 10.66 16.83
N ASP A 456 -21.00 11.63 16.30
CA ASP A 456 -21.51 11.64 14.92
C ASP A 456 -22.31 10.36 14.55
N VAL A 457 -22.99 9.79 15.54
CA VAL A 457 -23.74 8.54 15.38
C VAL A 457 -24.93 8.80 14.46
N THR A 458 -24.95 8.13 13.31
CA THR A 458 -26.01 8.22 12.31
C THR A 458 -26.51 6.82 11.98
N ILE A 459 -27.82 6.62 11.99
CA ILE A 459 -28.48 5.34 11.69
C ILE A 459 -29.52 5.58 10.59
N ILE A 460 -29.36 4.90 9.46
CA ILE A 460 -30.31 4.89 8.35
C ILE A 460 -30.97 3.51 8.35
N ARG A 461 -32.31 3.46 8.36
CA ARG A 461 -33.05 2.19 8.44
C ARG A 461 -33.34 1.58 7.09
#